data_AF-A0A6J6UZG3-F1
#
_entry.id   AF-A0A6J6UZG3-F1
#
_cell.length_a   1.000
_cell.length_b   1.000
_cell.length_c   1.000
_cell.angle_alpha   90.00
_cell.angle_beta   90.00
_cell.angle_gamma   90.00
#
_symmetry.space_group_name_H-M   'P 1'
#
loop_
_entity.id
_entity.type
_entity.pdbx_description
1 polymer ?
#
loop_
_entity_poly.entity_id
_entity_poly.type
_entity_poly.pdbx_seq_one_letter_code
_entity_poly.pdbx_strand_id
1 'polypeptide(L)' 'MLRADLVSLVKNKRFLDILDYHSTVEQAAQTAQRAGVKKLILTHYVPSIQPGQEEEWRALAAAHFSGEIILGDDLTTTSL' A
#
# COMPACT_ATOMS: atom_id res chain seq x y z
N MET A 1 -2.61 0.29 -3.85
CA MET A 1 -2.01 1.20 -2.86
C MET A 1 -0.86 1.94 -3.51
N LEU A 2 -0.73 3.22 -3.16
CA LEU A 2 0.15 4.16 -3.84
C LEU A 2 1.39 4.49 -2.99
N ARG A 3 2.56 4.57 -3.62
CA ARG A 3 3.75 5.25 -3.08
C ARG A 3 3.82 6.67 -3.64
N ALA A 4 3.26 7.62 -2.89
CA ALA A 4 3.18 9.01 -3.33
C ALA A 4 4.57 9.63 -3.52
N ASP A 5 5.53 9.25 -2.68
CA ASP A 5 6.93 9.65 -2.78
C ASP A 5 7.56 9.25 -4.13
N LEU A 6 7.32 8.02 -4.60
CA LEU A 6 7.84 7.55 -5.88
C LEU A 6 7.09 8.14 -7.08
N VAL A 7 5.75 8.19 -7.00
CA VAL A 7 4.91 8.67 -8.11
C VAL A 7 5.12 10.16 -8.38
N SER A 8 5.38 10.96 -7.35
CA SER A 8 5.66 12.39 -7.49
C SER A 8 6.91 12.72 -8.32
N LEU A 9 7.81 11.74 -8.52
CA LEU A 9 9.03 11.89 -9.32
C LEU A 9 8.77 11.80 -10.84
N VAL A 10 7.60 11.32 -11.27
CA VAL A 10 7.29 11.07 -12.68
C VAL A 10 6.87 12.35 -13.39
N LYS A 11 7.50 12.64 -14.54
CA LYS A 11 7.21 13.83 -15.37
C LYS A 11 6.09 13.59 -16.38
N ASN A 12 4.99 12.97 -15.96
CA ASN A 12 3.80 12.75 -16.79
C ASN A 12 2.56 13.23 -16.03
N LYS A 13 1.94 14.31 -16.51
CA LYS A 13 0.79 14.94 -15.83
C LYS A 13 -0.36 13.97 -15.58
N ARG A 14 -0.72 13.16 -16.59
CA ARG A 14 -1.80 12.18 -16.46
C ARG A 14 -1.47 11.10 -15.43
N PHE A 15 -0.20 10.73 -15.31
CA PHE A 15 0.22 9.78 -14.28
C PHE A 15 0.15 10.38 -12.88
N LEU A 16 0.42 11.68 -12.72
CA LEU A 16 0.33 12.37 -11.43
C LEU A 16 -1.10 12.52 -10.91
N ASP A 17 -2.11 12.52 -11.79
CA ASP A 17 -3.53 12.61 -11.37
C ASP A 17 -3.90 11.52 -10.35
N ILE A 18 -3.24 10.36 -10.39
CA ILE A 18 -3.52 9.24 -9.47
C ILE A 18 -3.23 9.58 -8.00
N LEU A 19 -2.39 10.59 -7.73
CA LEU A 19 -2.08 11.06 -6.38
C LEU A 19 -3.33 11.57 -5.66
N ASP A 20 -4.32 12.09 -6.40
CA ASP A 20 -5.50 12.72 -5.82
C ASP A 20 -6.62 11.74 -5.45
N TYR A 21 -6.63 10.54 -6.06
CA TYR A 21 -7.74 9.60 -5.93
C TYR A 21 -7.34 8.17 -5.56
N HIS A 22 -6.07 7.92 -5.26
CA HIS A 22 -5.62 6.67 -4.65
C HIS A 22 -5.19 6.87 -3.21
N SER A 23 -5.51 5.90 -2.36
CA SER A 23 -4.92 5.81 -1.03
C SER A 23 -3.44 5.44 -1.12
N THR A 24 -2.62 6.20 -0.40
CA THR A 24 -1.26 5.80 -0.04
C THR A 24 -1.28 4.55 0.86
N VAL A 25 -0.14 3.88 0.98
CA VAL A 25 0.03 2.73 1.88
C VAL A 25 -0.30 3.12 3.32
N GLU A 26 0.17 4.29 3.76
CA GLU A 26 -0.04 4.85 5.08
C GLU A 26 -1.51 5.18 5.34
N GLN A 27 -2.20 5.82 4.39
CA GLN A 27 -3.64 6.11 4.52
C GLN A 27 -4.48 4.84 4.63
N ALA A 28 -4.12 3.78 3.90
CA ALA A 28 -4.79 2.49 4.02
C ALA A 28 -4.55 1.86 5.41
N ALA A 29 -3.31 1.90 5.90
CA ALA A 29 -2.95 1.41 7.23
C ALA A 29 -3.67 2.17 8.35
N GLN A 30 -3.67 3.50 8.31
CA GLN A 30 -4.41 4.34 9.26
C GLN A 30 -5.91 4.02 9.25
N THR A 31 -6.47 3.77 8.06
CA THR A 31 -7.89 3.40 7.94
C THR A 31 -8.17 2.04 8.55
N ALA A 32 -7.32 1.04 8.29
CA ALA A 32 -7.41 -0.28 8.91
C ALA A 32 -7.32 -0.21 10.43
N GLN A 33 -6.38 0.59 10.96
CA GLN A 33 -6.23 0.81 12.39
C GLN A 33 -7.48 1.42 13.02
N ARG A 34 -8.02 2.48 12.42
CA ARG A 34 -9.26 3.12 12.90
C ARG A 34 -10.46 2.18 12.85
N ALA A 35 -10.53 1.32 11.83
CA ALA A 35 -11.60 0.35 11.66
C ALA A 35 -11.49 -0.86 12.60
N GLY A 36 -10.35 -1.05 13.28
CA GLY A 36 -10.14 -2.18 14.19
C GLY A 36 -10.12 -3.54 13.50
N VAL A 37 -9.75 -3.60 12.21
CA VAL A 37 -9.65 -4.87 11.48
C VAL A 37 -8.42 -5.65 11.93
N LYS A 38 -8.46 -6.98 11.79
CA LYS A 38 -7.33 -7.86 12.16
C LYS A 38 -6.23 -7.91 11.10
N LYS A 39 -6.62 -7.83 9.83
CA LYS A 39 -5.72 -7.98 8.68
C LYS A 39 -5.88 -6.82 7.70
N LEU A 40 -4.77 -6.35 7.17
CA LEU A 40 -4.69 -5.41 6.06
C LEU A 40 -3.99 -6.11 4.89
N ILE A 41 -4.71 -6.28 3.78
CA ILE A 41 -4.16 -6.86 2.55
C ILE A 41 -3.95 -5.72 1.56
N LEU A 42 -2.69 -5.41 1.26
CA LEU A 42 -2.32 -4.41 0.28
C LEU A 42 -2.34 -5.04 -1.11
N THR A 43 -3.04 -4.40 -2.05
CA THR A 43 -3.12 -4.82 -3.46
C THR A 43 -3.02 -3.59 -4.37
N HIS A 44 -3.01 -3.81 -5.70
CA HIS A 44 -3.03 -2.74 -6.71
C HIS A 44 -1.90 -1.72 -6.52
N TYR A 45 -0.66 -2.19 -6.50
CA TYR A 45 0.52 -1.36 -6.19
C TYR A 45 0.81 -0.37 -7.30
N VAL A 46 1.07 0.89 -6.94
CA VAL A 46 1.58 1.90 -7.88
C VAL A 46 2.75 2.67 -7.27
N PRO A 47 3.97 2.56 -7.83
CA PRO A 47 4.35 1.62 -8.90
C PRO A 47 4.29 0.15 -8.42
N SER A 48 4.43 -0.79 -9.34
CA SER A 48 4.59 -2.21 -9.00
C SER A 48 5.80 -2.41 -8.08
N ILE A 49 5.63 -3.21 -7.02
CA ILE A 49 6.71 -3.60 -6.11
C ILE A 49 7.79 -4.33 -6.92
N GLN A 50 9.05 -3.90 -6.81
CA GLN A 50 10.17 -4.62 -7.40
C GLN A 50 10.67 -5.72 -6.44
N PRO A 51 11.24 -6.82 -6.94
CA PRO A 51 11.79 -7.88 -6.10
C PRO A 51 12.77 -7.31 -5.05
N GLY A 52 12.55 -7.65 -3.78
CA GLY A 52 13.37 -7.18 -2.66
C GLY A 52 12.87 -5.88 -1.99
N GLN A 53 11.81 -5.25 -2.51
CA GLN A 53 11.22 -4.05 -1.90
C GLN A 53 10.01 -4.35 -1.01
N GLU A 54 9.62 -5.61 -0.84
CA GLU A 54 8.42 -6.04 -0.14
C GLU A 54 8.40 -5.51 1.30
N GLU A 55 9.54 -5.59 1.99
CA GLU A 55 9.65 -5.16 3.38
C GLU A 55 9.49 -3.65 3.54
N GLU A 56 9.92 -2.84 2.56
CA GLU A 56 9.71 -1.40 2.59
C GLU A 56 8.21 -1.06 2.58
N TRP A 57 7.43 -1.78 1.77
CA TRP A 57 5.99 -1.59 1.70
C TRP A 57 5.30 -2.05 2.98
N ARG A 58 5.74 -3.17 3.58
CA ARG A 58 5.24 -3.62 4.88
C ARG A 58 5.57 -2.63 5.98
N ALA A 59 6.79 -2.08 6.01
CA ALA A 59 7.24 -1.12 7.00
C ALA A 59 6.41 0.17 6.98
N LEU A 60 6.08 0.70 5.80
CA LEU A 60 5.21 1.87 5.66
C LEU A 60 3.81 1.63 6.25
N ALA A 61 3.22 0.46 6.02
CA ALA A 61 1.95 0.12 6.63
C ALA A 61 2.07 -0.13 8.15
N ALA A 62 3.12 -0.84 8.59
CA ALA A 62 3.36 -1.20 9.98
C ALA A 62 3.60 0.03 10.88
N ALA A 63 4.07 1.14 10.31
CA ALA A 63 4.18 2.42 11.02
C ALA A 63 2.82 2.96 11.51
N HIS A 64 1.70 2.50 10.93
CA HIS A 64 0.36 3.02 11.23
C HIS A 64 -0.69 1.96 11.56
N PHE A 65 -0.40 0.68 11.38
CA PHE A 65 -1.31 -0.43 11.63
C PHE A 65 -0.61 -1.54 12.42
N SER A 66 -1.20 -1.94 13.54
CA SER A 66 -0.63 -2.95 14.43
C SER A 66 -1.10 -4.39 14.15
N GLY A 67 -1.99 -4.59 13.19
CA GLY A 67 -2.49 -5.92 12.80
C GLY A 67 -1.63 -6.61 11.76
N GLU A 68 -2.12 -7.74 11.24
CA GLU A 68 -1.40 -8.52 10.22
C GLU A 68 -1.39 -7.81 8.88
N ILE A 69 -0.21 -7.61 8.29
CA ILE A 69 -0.04 -6.96 6.98
C ILE A 69 0.36 -8.00 5.94
N ILE A 70 -0.46 -8.14 4.91
CA ILE A 70 -0.25 -9.06 3.79
C ILE A 70 -0.05 -8.24 2.52
N LEU A 71 1.01 -8.53 1.77
CA LEU A 71 1.15 -8.12 0.38
C LEU A 71 0.39 -9.15 -0.46
N GLY A 72 -0.73 -8.74 -1.04
CA GLY A 72 -1.64 -9.61 -1.77
C GLY A 72 -1.24 -9.73 -3.24
N ASP A 73 -0.10 -10.37 -3.50
CA ASP A 73 0.34 -10.71 -4.85
C ASP A 73 -0.61 -11.74 -5.48
N ASP A 74 -0.57 -11.85 -6.80
CA ASP A 74 -1.44 -12.77 -7.54
C ASP A 74 -1.36 -14.19 -6.96
N LEU A 75 -2.54 -14.82 -6.82
CA LEU A 75 -2.73 -16.15 -6.21
C LEU A 75 -2.46 -16.25 -4.70
N THR A 76 -2.21 -15.14 -4.00
CA THR A 76 -2.15 -15.12 -2.53
C THR A 76 -3.48 -15.55 -1.93
N THR A 77 -3.44 -16.50 -0.99
CA THR A 77 -4.62 -16.94 -0.21
C THR A 77 -4.42 -16.60 1.27
N THR A 78 -5.52 -16.30 1.96
CA THR A 78 -5.50 -16.06 3.41
C THR A 78 -6.73 -16.68 4.06
N SER A 79 -6.63 -16.95 5.35
CA SER A 79 -7.71 -17.45 6.19
C SER A 79 -8.14 -16.37 7.20
N LEU A 80 -9.39 -16.43 7.65
CA LEU A 80 -9.95 -15.53 8.66
C LEU A 80 -9.42 -15.81 10.07
#